data_AF-A0A968W051-F1
#
_entry.id   AF-A0A968W051-F1
#
_cell.length_a   1.000
_cell.length_b   1.000
_cell.length_c   1.000
_cell.angle_alpha   90.00
_cell.angle_beta   90.00
_cell.angle_gamma   90.00
#
_symmetry.space_group_name_H-M   'P 1'
#
loop_
_entity.id
_entity.type
_entity.pdbx_description
1 polymer ?
#
loop_
_entity_poly.entity_id
_entity_poly.type
_entity_poly.pdbx_seq_one_letter_code
_entity_poly.pdbx_strand_id
1 'polypeptide(L)'
;MVDSIKNVPVYKTFEDVINLLINSYYVHGYFEYGPYYSVYSYNGLDGHKFRVGGRTSNKFSTKTMLYGHLAYGTLNNEFKYALGYQHIYNKNPRRSSGVQYEYETQQLAQSELSNVENNAITSFLRRNPNNKLNPVREFKAYYEHEWYQGFSNTVTVKHKIIYPSDSIAFNKNNIPSLSNITASEISLYTRFAKDEKFLMGEFERVSLGTKSPILN
;
A
#
# COMPACT_ATOMS: atom_id res chain seq x y z
N MET A 1 21.17 -10.30 34.51
CA MET A 1 22.30 -10.43 33.55
C MET A 1 21.85 -10.29 32.09
N VAL A 2 20.68 -10.83 31.71
CA VAL A 2 20.09 -10.62 30.36
C VAL A 2 19.72 -9.16 30.09
N ASP A 3 19.26 -8.41 31.09
CA ASP A 3 18.81 -7.01 30.92
C ASP A 3 19.95 -5.99 30.72
N SER A 4 21.18 -6.34 31.09
CA SER A 4 22.34 -5.44 30.92
C SER A 4 22.86 -5.46 29.48
N ILE A 5 22.75 -6.62 28.79
CA ILE A 5 23.11 -6.77 27.38
C ILE A 5 22.13 -6.01 26.48
N LYS A 6 20.83 -5.98 26.84
CA LYS A 6 19.79 -5.22 26.11
C LYS A 6 19.98 -3.71 26.11
N ASN A 7 20.79 -3.17 27.02
CA ASN A 7 21.05 -1.73 27.12
C ASN A 7 22.35 -1.29 26.44
N VAL A 8 23.13 -2.22 25.89
CA VAL A 8 24.33 -1.88 25.12
C VAL A 8 23.90 -1.28 23.78
N PRO A 9 24.47 -0.13 23.36
CA PRO A 9 24.08 0.55 22.12
C PRO A 9 24.20 -0.37 20.90
N VAL A 10 25.22 -1.24 20.87
CA VAL A 10 25.43 -2.24 19.80
C VAL A 10 24.27 -3.25 19.70
N TYR A 11 23.74 -3.71 20.83
CA TYR A 11 22.61 -4.65 20.85
C TYR A 11 21.33 -3.96 20.36
N LYS A 12 21.08 -2.72 20.79
CA LYS A 12 19.96 -1.91 20.30
C LYS A 12 20.05 -1.67 18.80
N THR A 13 21.23 -1.32 18.27
CA THR A 13 21.43 -1.15 16.83
C THR A 13 21.20 -2.45 16.06
N PHE A 14 21.65 -3.60 16.58
CA PHE A 14 21.43 -4.90 15.93
C PHE A 14 19.96 -5.32 15.93
N GLU A 15 19.28 -5.12 17.06
CA GLU A 15 17.83 -5.33 17.20
C GLU A 15 17.04 -4.40 16.28
N ASP A 16 17.44 -3.13 16.18
CA ASP A 16 16.86 -2.14 15.26
C ASP A 16 17.06 -2.56 13.80
N VAL A 17 18.24 -3.07 13.42
CA VAL A 17 18.51 -3.56 12.05
C VAL A 17 17.68 -4.80 11.72
N ILE A 18 17.54 -5.76 12.64
CA ILE A 18 16.70 -6.94 12.43
C ILE A 18 15.22 -6.54 12.35
N ASN A 19 14.75 -5.69 13.26
CA ASN A 19 13.38 -5.16 13.22
C ASN A 19 13.14 -4.33 11.96
N LEU A 20 14.13 -3.62 11.44
CA LEU A 20 14.07 -2.87 10.19
C LEU A 20 13.90 -3.79 8.98
N LEU A 21 14.64 -4.90 8.94
CA LEU A 21 14.53 -5.91 7.89
C LEU A 21 13.20 -6.66 7.92
N ILE A 22 12.67 -6.95 9.12
CA ILE A 22 11.44 -7.73 9.31
C ILE A 22 10.20 -6.85 9.20
N ASN A 23 10.13 -5.76 9.96
CA ASN A 23 8.93 -4.92 10.09
C ASN A 23 8.87 -3.80 9.04
N SER A 24 9.93 -3.59 8.26
CA SER A 24 10.03 -2.57 7.19
C SER A 24 9.82 -1.11 7.61
N TYR A 25 9.37 -0.84 8.83
CA TYR A 25 9.06 0.48 9.38
C TYR A 25 9.90 0.78 10.63
N TYR A 26 10.36 2.02 10.76
CA TYR A 26 10.96 2.58 11.96
C TYR A 26 9.91 3.11 12.90
N VAL A 27 9.78 2.56 14.10
CA VAL A 27 8.83 3.09 15.08
C VAL A 27 9.49 4.16 15.93
N HIS A 28 9.02 5.40 15.84
CA HIS A 28 9.51 6.52 16.66
C HIS A 28 8.35 7.30 17.29
N GLY A 29 8.06 6.97 18.56
CA GLY A 29 7.02 7.66 19.34
C GLY A 29 5.62 7.42 18.75
N TYR A 30 4.96 8.50 18.31
CA TYR A 30 3.61 8.46 17.75
C TYR A 30 3.57 8.18 16.24
N PHE A 31 4.73 8.12 15.58
CA PHE A 31 4.84 7.94 14.14
C PHE A 31 5.77 6.77 13.80
N GLU A 32 5.47 6.11 12.69
CA GLU A 32 6.26 5.04 12.09
C GLU A 32 6.71 5.50 10.70
N TYR A 33 8.02 5.56 10.47
CA TYR A 33 8.59 5.99 9.21
C TYR A 33 8.91 4.78 8.33
N GLY A 34 8.55 4.83 7.06
CA GLY A 34 8.78 3.72 6.13
C GLY A 34 7.68 3.57 5.07
N PRO A 35 7.67 2.44 4.35
CA PRO A 35 8.61 1.34 4.50
C PRO A 35 9.94 1.60 3.80
N TYR A 36 11.07 1.19 4.40
CA TYR A 36 12.42 1.50 3.91
C TYR A 36 12.71 1.03 2.48
N TYR A 37 12.17 -0.12 2.09
CA TYR A 37 12.34 -0.66 0.73
C TYR A 37 11.72 0.23 -0.36
N SER A 38 10.78 1.10 0.03
CA SER A 38 10.08 2.00 -0.89
C SER A 38 10.72 3.37 -0.99
N VAL A 39 11.72 3.68 -0.14
CA VAL A 39 12.39 5.00 -0.09
C VAL A 39 13.04 5.37 -1.42
N TYR A 40 13.52 4.36 -2.14
CA TYR A 40 14.09 4.53 -3.47
C TYR A 40 13.46 3.52 -4.43
N SER A 41 13.15 3.97 -5.63
CA SER A 41 12.73 3.10 -6.72
C SER A 41 13.16 3.69 -8.05
N TYR A 42 13.21 2.85 -9.08
CA TYR A 42 13.56 3.27 -10.44
C TYR A 42 12.57 2.68 -11.44
N ASN A 43 12.03 3.52 -12.33
CA ASN A 43 11.17 3.10 -13.43
C ASN A 43 11.36 3.99 -14.68
N GLY A 44 10.84 3.56 -15.83
CA GLY A 44 11.06 4.23 -17.11
C GLY A 44 10.33 5.57 -17.29
N LEU A 45 9.35 5.89 -16.43
CA LEU A 45 8.56 7.12 -16.51
C LEU A 45 9.06 8.18 -15.50
N ASP A 46 9.39 7.77 -14.28
CA ASP A 46 9.84 8.63 -13.18
C ASP A 46 11.36 8.78 -13.12
N GLY A 47 12.11 7.86 -13.72
CA GLY A 47 13.55 7.72 -13.50
C GLY A 47 13.83 7.35 -12.06
N HIS A 48 14.70 8.12 -11.38
CA HIS A 48 14.97 7.94 -9.96
C HIS A 48 13.83 8.53 -9.14
N LYS A 49 13.14 7.69 -8.38
CA LYS A 49 12.05 8.10 -7.50
C LYS A 49 12.48 7.97 -6.05
N PHE A 50 12.49 9.11 -5.35
CA PHE A 50 12.74 9.18 -3.92
C PHE A 50 11.42 9.34 -3.19
N ARG A 51 11.12 8.48 -2.23
CA ARG A 51 9.88 8.47 -1.45
C ARG A 51 10.19 8.62 0.02
N VAL A 52 9.40 9.43 0.69
CA VAL A 52 9.37 9.55 2.15
C VAL A 52 7.93 9.30 2.58
N GLY A 53 7.75 8.24 3.38
CA GLY A 53 6.44 7.80 3.83
C GLY A 53 6.44 7.47 5.30
N GLY A 54 5.23 7.38 5.85
CA GLY A 54 5.03 6.95 7.21
C GLY A 54 3.57 6.74 7.54
N ARG A 55 3.35 6.23 8.74
CA ARG A 55 2.04 6.01 9.34
C ARG A 55 2.07 6.37 10.81
N THR A 56 0.90 6.52 11.40
CA THR A 56 0.75 6.69 12.85
C THR A 56 1.00 5.36 13.56
N SER A 57 1.66 5.42 14.72
CA SER A 57 1.98 4.23 15.50
C SER A 57 0.83 3.82 16.42
N ASN A 58 0.90 2.60 16.95
CA ASN A 58 -0.01 2.09 17.97
C ASN A 58 -0.07 2.96 19.24
N LYS A 59 0.97 3.76 19.52
CA LYS A 59 0.97 4.75 20.62
C LYS A 59 0.02 5.93 20.37
N PHE A 60 -0.23 6.27 19.10
CA PHE A 60 -1.18 7.32 18.73
C PHE A 60 -2.61 6.81 18.87
N SER A 61 -2.89 5.67 18.26
CA SER A 61 -4.16 4.98 18.41
C SER A 61 -4.01 3.52 17.98
N THR A 62 -4.78 2.65 18.60
CA THR A 62 -4.96 1.24 18.19
C THR A 62 -6.18 1.03 17.31
N LYS A 63 -6.97 2.10 17.10
CA LYS A 63 -8.21 2.07 16.31
C LYS A 63 -8.10 2.90 15.04
N THR A 64 -7.35 4.00 15.07
CA THR A 64 -7.22 4.91 13.94
C THR A 64 -5.79 4.95 13.44
N MET A 65 -5.60 4.74 12.15
CA MET A 65 -4.31 4.87 11.49
C MET A 65 -4.41 5.88 10.35
N LEU A 66 -3.70 6.99 10.49
CA LEU A 66 -3.34 7.86 9.38
C LEU A 66 -2.03 7.37 8.77
N TYR A 67 -1.96 7.33 7.45
CA TYR A 67 -0.76 6.98 6.70
C TYR A 67 -0.64 7.81 5.45
N GLY A 68 0.57 7.93 4.93
CA GLY A 68 0.80 8.64 3.70
C GLY A 68 2.26 8.68 3.31
N HIS A 69 2.51 9.16 2.10
CA HIS A 69 3.85 9.36 1.61
C HIS A 69 3.89 10.47 0.56
N LEU A 70 5.07 11.02 0.37
CA LEU A 70 5.43 11.93 -0.69
C LEU A 70 6.58 11.32 -1.47
N ALA A 71 6.55 11.37 -2.79
CA ALA A 71 7.65 10.94 -3.63
C ALA A 71 7.93 11.94 -4.75
N TYR A 72 9.16 11.97 -5.23
CA TYR A 72 9.62 12.84 -6.31
C TYR A 72 10.36 12.01 -7.36
N GLY A 73 9.94 12.13 -8.62
CA GLY A 73 10.60 11.51 -9.77
C GLY A 73 11.53 12.50 -10.48
N THR A 74 12.78 12.10 -10.75
CA THR A 74 13.77 12.97 -11.40
C THR A 74 13.58 13.14 -12.90
N LEU A 75 12.93 12.19 -13.59
CA LEU A 75 12.79 12.22 -15.05
C LEU A 75 11.61 13.10 -15.49
N ASN A 76 10.46 12.94 -14.84
CA ASN A 76 9.25 13.72 -15.10
C ASN A 76 9.17 15.01 -14.26
N ASN A 77 10.01 15.18 -13.24
CA ASN A 77 9.95 16.30 -12.28
C ASN A 77 8.58 16.47 -11.61
N GLU A 78 7.87 15.35 -11.40
CA GLU A 78 6.53 15.34 -10.80
C GLU A 78 6.58 14.83 -9.36
N PHE A 79 5.77 15.47 -8.51
CA PHE A 79 5.50 14.98 -7.17
C PHE A 79 4.37 13.96 -7.18
N LYS A 80 4.54 12.92 -6.38
CA LYS A 80 3.58 11.85 -6.14
C LYS A 80 3.29 11.79 -4.67
N TYR A 81 2.08 11.39 -4.35
CA TYR A 81 1.66 11.35 -2.96
C TYR A 81 0.55 10.35 -2.77
N ALA A 82 0.45 9.82 -1.56
CA ALA A 82 -0.75 9.15 -1.10
C ALA A 82 -1.02 9.60 0.32
N LEU A 83 -2.30 9.76 0.63
CA LEU A 83 -2.81 10.00 1.98
C LEU A 83 -3.93 9.02 2.22
N GLY A 84 -3.92 8.40 3.39
CA GLY A 84 -4.90 7.42 3.75
C GLY A 84 -5.24 7.47 5.23
N TYR A 85 -6.46 7.03 5.50
CA TYR A 85 -7.06 6.95 6.79
C TYR A 85 -7.72 5.59 6.92
N GLN A 86 -7.47 4.89 8.02
CA GLN A 86 -8.09 3.63 8.34
C GLN A 86 -8.63 3.68 9.77
N HIS A 87 -9.83 3.17 9.97
CA HIS A 87 -10.44 3.03 11.29
C HIS A 87 -10.92 1.60 11.51
N ILE A 88 -10.62 1.06 12.70
CA ILE A 88 -11.01 -0.27 13.14
C ILE A 88 -12.06 -0.11 14.23
N TYR A 89 -13.29 -0.50 13.90
CA TYR A 89 -14.41 -0.50 14.83
C TYR A 89 -14.37 -1.72 15.75
N ASN A 90 -14.03 -2.88 15.19
CA ASN A 90 -13.87 -4.13 15.95
C ASN A 90 -12.76 -4.99 15.33
N LYS A 91 -12.05 -5.75 16.17
CA LYS A 91 -10.95 -6.62 15.75
C LYS A 91 -11.41 -8.05 15.45
N ASN A 92 -12.35 -8.58 16.21
CA ASN A 92 -12.89 -9.93 16.02
C ASN A 92 -14.39 -9.99 16.39
N PRO A 93 -15.30 -10.24 15.43
CA PRO A 93 -15.07 -10.24 13.98
C PRO A 93 -14.67 -8.84 13.48
N ARG A 94 -13.77 -8.78 12.49
CA ARG A 94 -13.16 -7.54 12.01
C ARG A 94 -14.18 -6.63 11.34
N ARG A 95 -14.19 -5.36 11.78
CA ARG A 95 -14.96 -4.30 11.13
C ARG A 95 -14.05 -3.11 10.94
N SER A 96 -13.81 -2.74 9.69
CA SER A 96 -12.91 -1.64 9.37
C SER A 96 -13.47 -0.77 8.25
N SER A 97 -13.11 0.50 8.25
CA SER A 97 -13.31 1.39 7.12
C SER A 97 -12.01 2.08 6.80
N GLY A 98 -11.87 2.49 5.54
CA GLY A 98 -10.74 3.30 5.15
C GLY A 98 -11.05 4.16 3.95
N VAL A 99 -10.30 5.25 3.85
CA VAL A 99 -10.31 6.18 2.73
C VAL A 99 -8.86 6.43 2.36
N GLN A 100 -8.59 6.45 1.06
CA GLN A 100 -7.28 6.69 0.48
C GLN A 100 -7.44 7.60 -0.72
N TYR A 101 -6.53 8.56 -0.83
CA TYR A 101 -6.40 9.42 -1.99
C TYR A 101 -4.93 9.44 -2.41
N GLU A 102 -4.69 9.11 -3.66
CA GLU A 102 -3.33 8.99 -4.18
C GLU A 102 -3.20 9.56 -5.59
N TYR A 103 -1.98 10.00 -5.87
CA TYR A 103 -1.50 10.32 -7.19
C TYR A 103 -0.17 9.61 -7.39
N GLU A 104 -0.22 8.51 -8.13
CA GLU A 104 0.89 7.59 -8.35
C GLU A 104 0.99 7.17 -9.81
N THR A 105 2.12 6.56 -10.19
CA THR A 105 2.21 5.90 -11.48
C THR A 105 1.98 4.42 -11.33
N GLN A 106 1.06 3.90 -12.14
CA GLN A 106 0.63 2.53 -12.10
C GLN A 106 0.69 1.92 -13.51
N GLN A 107 1.06 0.65 -13.59
CA GLN A 107 0.81 -0.15 -14.77
C GLN A 107 -0.67 -0.55 -14.84
N LEU A 108 -1.32 -0.19 -15.96
CA LEU A 108 -2.70 -0.60 -16.21
C LEU A 108 -2.79 -2.14 -16.35
N ALA A 109 -3.88 -2.72 -15.84
CA ALA A 109 -4.14 -4.16 -15.79
C ALA A 109 -3.26 -5.00 -14.84
N GLN A 110 -2.40 -4.39 -14.04
CA GLN A 110 -1.76 -5.07 -12.92
C GLN A 110 -2.69 -5.08 -11.69
N SER A 111 -2.65 -6.14 -10.87
CA SER A 111 -3.48 -6.20 -9.67
C SER A 111 -2.94 -5.26 -8.58
N GLU A 112 -3.85 -4.64 -7.81
CA GLU A 112 -3.50 -3.74 -6.69
C GLU A 112 -2.63 -4.39 -5.61
N LEU A 113 -2.64 -5.73 -5.50
CA LEU A 113 -1.78 -6.46 -4.58
C LEU A 113 -0.31 -6.53 -5.03
N SER A 114 -0.01 -6.15 -6.27
CA SER A 114 1.34 -6.15 -6.80
C SER A 114 2.02 -4.80 -6.61
N ASN A 115 2.45 -4.49 -5.38
CA ASN A 115 3.38 -3.38 -5.07
C ASN A 115 4.79 -3.57 -5.68
N VAL A 116 4.91 -4.40 -6.72
CA VAL A 116 6.15 -4.82 -7.37
C VAL A 116 6.81 -3.65 -8.12
N GLU A 117 6.10 -2.55 -8.36
CA GLU A 117 6.63 -1.41 -9.11
C GLU A 117 7.36 -0.37 -8.25
N ASN A 118 7.08 -0.34 -6.94
CA ASN A 118 7.46 0.74 -6.04
C ASN A 118 8.51 0.30 -4.98
N ASN A 119 9.44 -0.57 -5.36
CA ASN A 119 10.44 -1.13 -4.45
C ASN A 119 11.85 -1.15 -5.10
N ALA A 120 12.87 -0.72 -4.36
CA ALA A 120 14.27 -0.72 -4.79
C ALA A 120 14.74 -2.10 -5.29
N ILE A 121 14.33 -3.17 -4.61
CA ILE A 121 14.75 -4.55 -4.90
C ILE A 121 14.16 -5.00 -6.24
N THR A 122 12.88 -4.75 -6.47
CA THR A 122 12.21 -5.17 -7.72
C THR A 122 12.64 -4.31 -8.89
N SER A 123 12.94 -3.02 -8.67
CA SER A 123 13.56 -2.15 -9.67
C SER A 123 14.95 -2.64 -10.07
N PHE A 124 15.78 -3.07 -9.10
CA PHE A 124 17.15 -3.56 -9.37
C PHE A 124 17.17 -4.93 -10.06
N LEU A 125 16.32 -5.86 -9.61
CA LEU A 125 16.27 -7.22 -10.16
C LEU A 125 15.49 -7.31 -11.49
N ARG A 126 14.95 -6.21 -12.01
CA ARG A 126 14.13 -6.21 -13.24
C ARG A 126 15.02 -6.36 -14.47
N ARG A 127 14.78 -7.41 -15.25
CA ARG A 127 15.50 -7.64 -16.53
C ARG A 127 15.03 -6.71 -17.65
N ASN A 128 13.75 -6.36 -17.67
CA ASN A 128 13.16 -5.44 -18.65
C ASN A 128 12.53 -4.23 -17.92
N PRO A 129 12.85 -2.99 -18.30
CA PRO A 129 12.28 -1.80 -17.69
C PRO A 129 10.76 -1.73 -17.94
N ASN A 130 9.99 -1.26 -16.94
CA ASN A 130 8.57 -0.97 -17.16
C ASN A 130 8.41 0.37 -17.83
N ASN A 131 7.95 0.35 -19.08
CA ASN A 131 7.68 1.58 -19.82
C ASN A 131 6.17 1.81 -19.99
N LYS A 132 5.33 0.82 -19.66
CA LYS A 132 3.86 0.90 -19.83
C LYS A 132 3.19 1.40 -18.56
N LEU A 133 3.44 2.67 -18.27
CA LEU A 133 3.07 3.31 -17.01
C LEU A 133 2.24 4.56 -17.29
N ASN A 134 1.19 4.78 -16.49
CA ASN A 134 0.35 5.98 -16.56
C ASN A 134 0.30 6.65 -15.19
N PRO A 135 0.31 7.99 -15.12
CA PRO A 135 -0.08 8.70 -13.91
C PRO A 135 -1.56 8.46 -13.64
N VAL A 136 -1.87 8.10 -12.41
CA VAL A 136 -3.21 7.75 -11.95
C VAL A 136 -3.50 8.52 -10.67
N ARG A 137 -4.59 9.25 -10.68
CA ARG A 137 -5.19 9.82 -9.48
C ARG A 137 -6.34 8.93 -9.05
N GLU A 138 -6.27 8.38 -7.85
CA GLU A 138 -7.27 7.46 -7.33
C GLU A 138 -7.80 7.96 -5.98
N PHE A 139 -9.11 7.98 -5.86
CA PHE A 139 -9.82 8.03 -4.59
C PHE A 139 -10.44 6.65 -4.35
N LYS A 140 -10.17 6.08 -3.17
CA LYS A 140 -10.67 4.76 -2.78
C LYS A 140 -11.24 4.84 -1.38
N ALA A 141 -12.48 4.40 -1.22
CA ALA A 141 -13.11 4.23 0.08
C ALA A 141 -13.58 2.78 0.21
N TYR A 142 -13.42 2.19 1.38
CA TYR A 142 -13.89 0.83 1.63
C TYR A 142 -14.50 0.69 3.01
N TYR A 143 -15.40 -0.29 3.13
CA TYR A 143 -15.96 -0.77 4.38
C TYR A 143 -15.94 -2.29 4.39
N GLU A 144 -15.23 -2.85 5.37
CA GLU A 144 -15.11 -4.27 5.63
C GLU A 144 -16.01 -4.65 6.82
N HIS A 145 -16.85 -5.65 6.60
CA HIS A 145 -17.66 -6.27 7.63
C HIS A 145 -17.44 -7.78 7.64
N GLU A 146 -16.74 -8.25 8.66
CA GLU A 146 -16.71 -9.67 9.02
C GLU A 146 -17.89 -9.98 9.94
N TRP A 147 -18.68 -10.99 9.56
CA TRP A 147 -19.85 -11.42 10.33
C TRP A 147 -19.45 -12.43 11.41
N TYR A 148 -18.58 -13.35 11.03
CA TYR A 148 -17.91 -14.32 11.89
C TYR A 148 -16.58 -14.67 11.25
N GLN A 149 -15.67 -15.24 12.05
CA GLN A 149 -14.32 -15.55 11.59
C GLN A 149 -14.35 -16.40 10.32
N GLY A 150 -13.83 -15.82 9.23
CA GLY A 150 -13.80 -16.46 7.91
C GLY A 150 -14.94 -16.10 6.95
N PHE A 151 -15.97 -15.35 7.37
CA PHE A 151 -16.98 -14.80 6.44
C PHE A 151 -17.03 -13.27 6.50
N SER A 152 -16.58 -12.63 5.42
CA SER A 152 -16.45 -11.19 5.32
C SER A 152 -16.98 -10.64 4.00
N ASN A 153 -17.58 -9.46 4.07
CA ASN A 153 -17.99 -8.68 2.92
C ASN A 153 -17.26 -7.35 2.94
N THR A 154 -16.70 -6.93 1.82
CA THR A 154 -16.04 -5.64 1.66
C THR A 154 -16.69 -4.88 0.53
N VAL A 155 -17.25 -3.71 0.83
CA VAL A 155 -17.74 -2.79 -0.19
C VAL A 155 -16.63 -1.78 -0.45
N THR A 156 -16.25 -1.60 -1.71
CA THR A 156 -15.23 -0.64 -2.14
C THR A 156 -15.82 0.29 -3.19
N VAL A 157 -15.58 1.58 -3.02
CA VAL A 157 -15.90 2.62 -4.00
C VAL A 157 -14.57 3.21 -4.48
N LYS A 158 -14.38 3.25 -5.79
CA LYS A 158 -13.19 3.83 -6.43
C LYS A 158 -13.59 4.89 -7.42
N HIS A 159 -12.83 5.97 -7.46
CA HIS A 159 -12.89 6.98 -8.49
C HIS A 159 -11.47 7.22 -8.99
N LYS A 160 -11.24 6.96 -10.27
CA LYS A 160 -9.93 6.93 -10.90
C LYS A 160 -9.89 7.89 -12.07
N ILE A 161 -8.85 8.72 -12.14
CA ILE A 161 -8.52 9.57 -13.28
C ILE A 161 -7.14 9.14 -13.78
N ILE A 162 -7.10 8.59 -14.98
CA ILE A 162 -5.88 8.11 -15.64
C ILE A 162 -5.43 9.19 -16.63
N TYR A 163 -4.17 9.57 -16.56
CA TYR A 163 -3.54 10.52 -17.48
C TYR A 163 -2.73 9.78 -18.55
N PRO A 164 -2.67 10.31 -19.78
CA PRO A 164 -1.79 9.76 -20.80
C PRO A 164 -0.32 9.95 -20.39
N SER A 165 0.54 9.09 -20.90
CA SER A 165 1.99 9.21 -20.79
C SER A 165 2.63 9.08 -22.17
N ASP A 166 3.90 9.46 -22.30
CA ASP A 166 4.63 9.35 -23.58
C ASP A 166 4.61 7.92 -24.16
N SER A 167 4.51 6.92 -23.30
CA SER A 167 4.44 5.51 -23.70
C SER A 167 3.02 5.00 -23.97
N ILE A 168 1.99 5.64 -23.39
CA ILE A 168 0.58 5.27 -23.54
C ILE A 168 -0.23 6.55 -23.75
N ALA A 169 -0.31 6.98 -25.01
CA ALA A 169 -1.13 8.11 -25.43
C ALA A 169 -2.58 7.69 -25.68
N PHE A 170 -3.54 8.55 -25.30
CA PHE A 170 -4.96 8.33 -25.56
C PHE A 170 -5.35 8.93 -26.90
N ASN A 171 -5.17 8.14 -27.96
CA ASN A 171 -5.60 8.52 -29.30
C ASN A 171 -7.00 7.96 -29.58
N LYS A 172 -7.90 8.83 -30.03
CA LYS A 172 -9.19 8.44 -30.61
C LYS A 172 -9.17 8.84 -32.08
N ASN A 173 -9.42 7.88 -32.97
CA ASN A 173 -9.40 8.14 -34.42
C ASN A 173 -10.20 9.41 -34.75
N ASN A 174 -9.56 10.38 -35.43
CA ASN A 174 -10.11 11.68 -35.86
C ASN A 174 -10.55 12.68 -34.76
N ILE A 175 -10.11 12.56 -33.51
CA ILE A 175 -10.37 13.55 -32.43
C ILE A 175 -9.03 13.90 -31.75
N PRO A 176 -8.80 15.16 -31.32
CA PRO A 176 -7.63 15.51 -30.52
C PRO A 176 -7.47 14.57 -29.31
N SER A 177 -6.21 14.29 -28.96
CA SER A 177 -5.81 13.40 -27.86
C SER A 177 -6.65 13.63 -26.60
N LEU A 178 -7.20 12.55 -26.03
CA LEU A 178 -7.93 12.66 -24.75
C LEU A 178 -6.95 13.09 -23.65
N SER A 179 -7.35 14.10 -22.87
CA SER A 179 -6.55 14.61 -21.77
C SER A 179 -6.53 13.68 -20.56
N ASN A 180 -7.59 12.91 -20.33
CA ASN A 180 -7.67 11.91 -19.27
C ASN A 180 -8.81 10.90 -19.53
N ILE A 181 -8.77 9.77 -18.81
CA ILE A 181 -9.86 8.81 -18.72
C ILE A 181 -10.32 8.78 -17.27
N THR A 182 -11.62 9.02 -17.05
CA THR A 182 -12.23 8.97 -15.71
C THR A 182 -13.11 7.73 -15.59
N ALA A 183 -12.94 6.98 -14.50
CA ALA A 183 -13.72 5.79 -14.19
C ALA A 183 -14.20 5.85 -12.72
N SER A 184 -15.44 5.43 -12.48
CA SER A 184 -15.96 5.26 -11.12
C SER A 184 -16.51 3.84 -10.99
N GLU A 185 -16.12 3.15 -9.93
CA GLU A 185 -16.40 1.74 -9.72
C GLU A 185 -16.94 1.52 -8.31
N ILE A 186 -17.94 0.65 -8.20
CA ILE A 186 -18.42 0.12 -6.92
C ILE A 186 -18.24 -1.39 -6.97
N SER A 187 -17.54 -1.95 -6.01
CA SER A 187 -17.23 -3.37 -5.93
C SER A 187 -17.73 -3.95 -4.61
N LEU A 188 -18.40 -5.09 -4.70
CA LEU A 188 -18.71 -5.93 -3.54
C LEU A 188 -17.82 -7.17 -3.61
N TYR A 189 -16.99 -7.35 -2.58
CA TYR A 189 -16.11 -8.49 -2.45
C TYR A 189 -16.58 -9.36 -1.28
N THR A 190 -16.90 -10.62 -1.56
CA THR A 190 -17.41 -11.57 -0.57
C THR A 190 -16.42 -12.70 -0.43
N ARG A 191 -15.92 -12.89 0.79
CA ARG A 191 -14.93 -13.93 1.10
C ARG A 191 -15.49 -14.88 2.14
N PHE A 192 -15.39 -16.17 1.85
CA PHE A 192 -15.74 -17.26 2.76
C PHE A 192 -14.61 -18.28 2.86
N ALA A 193 -14.12 -18.48 4.07
CA ALA A 193 -13.08 -19.44 4.42
C ALA A 193 -13.43 -20.10 5.75
N LYS A 194 -13.83 -21.37 5.71
CA LYS A 194 -14.23 -22.11 6.90
C LYS A 194 -13.02 -22.40 7.81
N ASP A 195 -13.16 -22.20 9.12
CA ASP A 195 -12.14 -22.50 10.15
C ASP A 195 -10.77 -21.81 9.93
N GLU A 196 -10.78 -20.65 9.28
CA GLU A 196 -9.55 -19.88 9.04
C GLU A 196 -9.04 -19.24 10.32
N LYS A 197 -7.73 -19.36 10.55
CA LYS A 197 -7.05 -18.72 11.69
C LYS A 197 -6.30 -17.49 11.22
N PHE A 198 -6.27 -16.48 12.08
CA PHE A 198 -5.58 -15.23 11.79
C PHE A 198 -4.58 -14.89 12.88
N LEU A 199 -3.41 -14.40 12.46
CA LEU A 199 -2.53 -13.62 13.31
C LEU A 199 -2.97 -12.16 13.19
N MET A 200 -3.50 -11.60 14.27
CA MET A 200 -4.00 -10.22 14.30
C MET A 200 -2.97 -9.31 14.92
N GLY A 201 -2.48 -8.34 14.15
CA GLY A 201 -1.85 -7.14 14.67
C GLY A 201 -2.90 -6.10 15.07
N GLU A 202 -2.45 -4.91 15.43
CA GLU A 202 -3.35 -3.79 15.75
C GLU A 202 -4.14 -3.35 14.52
N PHE A 203 -3.44 -3.12 13.40
CA PHE A 203 -4.05 -2.70 12.13
C PHE A 203 -4.06 -3.78 11.05
N GLU A 204 -2.99 -4.58 11.00
CA GLU A 204 -2.78 -5.62 10.00
C GLU A 204 -3.29 -6.98 10.47
N ARG A 205 -3.71 -7.82 9.53
CA ARG A 205 -4.14 -9.19 9.81
C ARG A 205 -3.55 -10.12 8.76
N VAL A 206 -2.86 -11.16 9.22
CA VAL A 206 -2.27 -12.18 8.37
C VAL A 206 -3.05 -13.48 8.54
N SER A 207 -3.51 -14.06 7.44
CA SER A 207 -4.13 -15.38 7.47
C SER A 207 -3.06 -16.45 7.67
N LEU A 208 -3.32 -17.38 8.59
CA LEU A 208 -2.53 -18.61 8.76
C LEU A 208 -3.04 -19.75 7.86
N GLY A 209 -4.02 -19.45 7.00
CA GLY A 209 -4.65 -20.39 6.10
C GLY A 209 -5.73 -21.24 6.76
N THR A 210 -6.38 -22.04 5.92
CA THR A 210 -7.33 -23.08 6.31
C THR A 210 -7.13 -24.30 5.40
N LYS A 211 -7.54 -25.48 5.89
CA LYS A 211 -7.61 -26.70 5.07
C LYS A 211 -8.85 -26.72 4.16
N SER A 212 -9.84 -25.89 4.45
CA SER A 212 -11.09 -25.80 3.69
C SER A 212 -10.91 -24.93 2.44
N PRO A 213 -11.75 -25.10 1.40
CA PRO A 213 -11.71 -24.23 0.24
C PRO A 213 -12.03 -22.77 0.63
N ILE A 214 -11.33 -21.84 -0.03
CA ILE A 214 -11.54 -20.40 0.10
C ILE A 214 -12.34 -19.94 -1.11
N LEU A 215 -13.46 -19.27 -0.87
CA LEU A 215 -14.31 -18.66 -1.90
C LEU A 215 -14.13 -17.14 -1.82
N ASN A 216 -13.92 -16.51 -2.98
CA ASN A 216 -13.65 -15.08 -3.16
C ASN A 216 -14.52 -14.52 -4.30
#